data_AF-A0A822LCB9-F1
#
_entry.id   AF-A0A822LCB9-F1
#
_cell.length_a   1.000
_cell.length_b   1.000
_cell.length_c   1.000
_cell.angle_alpha   90.00
_cell.angle_beta   90.00
_cell.angle_gamma   90.00
#
_symmetry.space_group_name_H-M   'P 1'
#
loop_
_entity.id
_entity.type
_entity.pdbx_description
1 polymer ?
#
loop_
_entity_poly.entity_id
_entity_poly.type
_entity_poly.pdbx_seq_one_letter_code
_entity_poly.pdbx_strand_id
1 'polypeptide(L)' 'MESRIHIHPDICNGRPVIAGTRIPVQTVMEFLGAGDSIEEVLE' A
#
# COMPACT_ATOMS: atom_id res chain seq x y z
N MET A 1 -10.59 8.29 14.27
CA MET A 1 -10.16 8.16 12.86
C MET A 1 -9.06 7.13 12.86
N GLU A 2 -9.27 5.97 12.24
CA GLU A 2 -8.23 4.91 12.20
C GLU A 2 -7.10 5.31 11.25
N SER A 3 -5.89 4.81 11.51
CA SER A 3 -4.73 5.06 10.64
C SER A 3 -4.94 4.37 9.29
N ARG A 4 -4.73 5.09 8.19
CA ARG A 4 -4.82 4.51 6.82
C ARG A 4 -3.63 3.62 6.45
N ILE A 5 -2.56 3.66 7.25
CA ILE A 5 -1.34 2.87 7.05
C ILE A 5 -1.02 2.15 8.36
N HIS A 6 -0.78 0.84 8.28
CA HIS A 6 -0.36 0.01 9.41
C HIS A 6 1.06 -0.50 9.21
N ILE A 7 1.79 -0.63 10.31
CA ILE A 7 3.11 -1.26 10.36
C ILE A 7 3.03 -2.34 11.44
N HIS A 8 3.28 -3.59 11.05
CA HIS A 8 3.28 -4.71 11.98
C HIS A 8 4.41 -5.67 11.59
N PRO A 9 5.28 -6.10 12.52
CA PRO A 9 6.46 -6.93 12.21
C PRO A 9 6.09 -8.21 11.46
N ASP A 10 4.98 -8.84 11.84
CA ASP A 10 4.52 -10.09 11.22
C ASP A 10 3.73 -9.91 9.90
N ILE A 11 3.46 -8.67 9.47
CA ILE A 11 2.75 -8.38 8.21
C ILE A 11 3.72 -7.74 7.23
N CYS A 12 3.87 -8.36 6.05
CA CYS A 12 4.74 -7.86 4.99
C CYS A 12 6.18 -7.52 5.46
N ASN A 13 6.70 -8.25 6.46
CA ASN A 13 8.00 -8.06 7.10
C ASN A 13 8.18 -6.68 7.76
N GLY A 14 7.14 -6.14 8.39
CA GLY A 14 7.20 -4.83 9.05
C GLY A 14 7.20 -3.65 8.08
N ARG A 15 6.90 -3.87 6.81
CA ARG A 15 6.74 -2.77 5.85
C ARG A 15 5.41 -2.04 6.09
N PRO A 16 5.30 -0.74 5.75
CA PRO A 16 4.03 -0.03 5.75
C PRO A 16 3.04 -0.65 4.77
N VAL A 17 1.81 -0.90 5.24
CA VAL A 17 0.73 -1.55 4.49
C VAL A 17 -0.53 -0.68 4.54
N ILE A 18 -1.30 -0.64 3.44
CA ILE A 18 -2.59 0.04 3.40
C ILE A 18 -3.58 -0.67 4.34
N ALA A 19 -4.22 0.08 5.23
CA ALA A 19 -5.17 -0.44 6.21
C ALA A 19 -6.25 -1.32 5.57
N GLY A 20 -6.56 -2.46 6.19
CA GLY A 20 -7.54 -3.41 5.67
C GLY A 20 -7.03 -4.29 4.51
N THR A 21 -5.77 -4.16 4.11
CA THR A 21 -5.16 -4.95 3.03
C THR A 21 -3.86 -5.62 3.48
N ARG A 22 -3.25 -6.40 2.60
CA ARG A 22 -1.85 -6.85 2.70
C ARG A 22 -0.99 -6.28 1.57
N ILE A 23 -1.34 -5.07 1.10
CA ILE A 23 -0.65 -4.38 0.02
C ILE A 23 0.36 -3.37 0.63
N PRO A 24 1.67 -3.57 0.42
CA PRO A 24 2.67 -2.60 0.83
C PRO A 24 2.44 -1.25 0.14
N VAL A 25 2.65 -0.15 0.87
CA VAL A 25 2.61 1.20 0.29
C VAL A 25 3.58 1.33 -0.88
N GLN A 26 4.76 0.68 -0.78
CA GLN A 26 5.76 0.64 -1.83
C GLN A 26 5.18 0.16 -3.18
N THR A 27 4.36 -0.89 -3.18
CA THR A 27 3.78 -1.45 -4.40
C THR A 27 2.87 -0.45 -5.10
N VAL A 28 2.04 0.27 -4.34
CA VAL A 28 1.20 1.36 -4.89
C VAL A 28 2.08 2.48 -5.47
N MET A 29 3.16 2.85 -4.78
CA MET A 29 4.09 3.87 -5.27
C MET A 29 4.85 3.44 -6.53
N GLU A 30 5.13 2.14 -6.71
CA GLU A 30 5.79 1.60 -7.89
C GLU A 30 4.90 1.72 -9.13
N PHE A 31 3.61 1.39 -9.04
CA PHE A 31 2.65 1.56 -10.13
C PHE A 31 2.48 3.04 -10.52
N LEU A 32 2.24 3.90 -9.53
CA LEU A 32 2.14 5.35 -9.78
C LEU A 32 3.44 5.92 -10.35
N GLY A 33 4.60 5.43 -9.90
CA GLY A 33 5.91 5.82 -10.40
C GLY A 33 6.18 5.33 -11.83
N ALA A 34 5.56 4.22 -12.25
CA ALA A 34 5.60 3.70 -13.61
C ALA A 34 4.71 4.49 -14.58
N GLY A 35 3.81 5.34 -14.06
CA GLY A 35 2.92 6.19 -14.84
C GLY A 35 1.46 5.73 -14.87
N ASP A 36 1.10 4.69 -14.11
CA ASP A 36 -0.28 4.23 -14.00
C ASP A 36 -1.14 5.32 -13.33
N SER A 37 -2.37 5.46 -13.82
CA SER A 37 -3.37 6.35 -13.23
C SER A 37 -3.88 5.80 -11.89
N ILE A 38 -4.48 6.67 -11.09
CA ILE A 38 -5.08 6.27 -9.81
C ILE A 38 -6.21 5.27 -10.04
N GLU A 39 -6.98 5.46 -11.11
CA GLU A 39 -8.07 4.59 -11.52
C GLU A 39 -7.55 3.18 -11.82
N GLU A 40 -6.49 3.05 -12.63
CA GLU A 40 -5.86 1.75 -12.94
C GLU A 40 -5.32 1.03 -11.71
N VAL A 41 -4.79 1.78 -10.73
CA VAL A 41 -4.29 1.20 -9.47
C VAL A 41 -5.43 0.71 -8.56
N LEU A 42 -6.65 1.24 -8.72
CA LEU A 42 -7.81 0.92 -7.89
C LEU A 42 -8.76 -0.13 -8.50
N GLU A 43 -8.59 -0.50 -9.78
CA GLU A 43 -9.30 -1.62 -10.42
C GLU A 43 -8.90 -2.98 -9.83
#